data_AF-A0A2N2JI41-F1
#
_entry.id   AF-A0A2N2JI41-F1
#
_cell.length_a   1.000
_cell.length_b   1.000
_cell.length_c   1.000
_cell.angle_alpha   90.00
_cell.angle_beta   90.00
_cell.angle_gamma   90.00
#
_symmetry.space_group_name_H-M   'P 1'
#
loop_
_entity.id
_entity.type
_entity.pdbx_description
1 polymer ?
#
loop_
_entity_poly.entity_id
_entity_poly.type
_entity_poly.pdbx_seq_one_letter_code
_entity_poly.pdbx_strand_id
1 'polypeptide(L)'
;MIRRPLSLCALALVTALAACGSDTKPGAADTVGDDDTGAPDAADTAAPDTEPVHNPPWANVYAISPAESPETTQVELAHLTSEDGRLEGAFARVRNCVPDLEAGQKIPVDLGGALSLVITACKPDFTALPAATGDYLAITPPATPAANDGTFAEVMMYHHMQVVHDYYKGVHGLTDRDAPLDALVDVQAHIDLCDQWAKLPNAAFIPKEGLEQLPFGLGTALDLAGDAIVFSGTDTKDFSFDATVIYHEYTHAMLGATRLGGIFADDRGLNNLPGALNEAYADYFATTLIDASLLGTYSLNDLGEFAICGIPLGGGGNQARNLDNDYTCPGDLTAEVHADSELFSGALWQLRELLGAEDADRVILAAVLTLTDTSDFTAAAEATIDAAASMFGAEVEAQVRERFTARGLIGCSRVLPVDRIGLRGLDVAMPSPDDFGGVNPYGEYAAGYLQYSVEVPEGAEQLTLTFEFATGGLGGLLGGGGTPNIAVDVAFRQGAAPLTYAVAGGVIASDADVVVAMDPEKKQVTVSGSCLVPGPLVFALHNTGDAVSLHAVAVETTTETAPTPNFDSCPR
;
A
#
# COMPACT_ATOMS: atom_id res chain seq x y z
N MET A 1 23.86 12.50 14.59
CA MET A 1 23.40 12.15 13.24
C MET A 1 22.42 11.02 13.43
N ILE A 2 21.14 11.36 13.39
CA ILE A 2 20.01 10.49 13.73
C ILE A 2 19.65 9.76 12.44
N ARG A 3 19.78 8.42 12.41
CA ARG A 3 19.14 7.60 11.39
C ARG A 3 17.64 7.71 11.63
N ARG A 4 16.90 8.18 10.62
CA ARG A 4 15.45 8.42 10.67
C ARG A 4 14.73 7.16 10.16
N PRO A 5 13.54 6.82 10.67
CA PRO A 5 12.74 5.74 10.11
C PRO A 5 12.31 6.10 8.69
N LEU A 6 12.27 5.10 7.82
CA LEU A 6 12.03 5.21 6.38
C LEU A 6 10.57 4.96 6.00
N SER A 7 10.23 5.41 4.78
CA SER A 7 8.92 5.28 4.14
C SER A 7 8.30 3.89 4.30
N LEU A 8 7.06 3.85 4.80
CA LEU A 8 6.27 2.62 4.94
C LEU A 8 6.14 1.83 3.64
N CYS A 9 6.30 2.41 2.43
CA CYS A 9 6.30 1.63 1.18
C CYS A 9 7.38 0.54 1.14
N ALA A 10 8.53 0.76 1.79
CA ALA A 10 9.59 -0.25 1.87
C ALA A 10 9.27 -1.36 2.91
N LEU A 11 8.47 -1.05 3.93
CA LEU A 11 8.03 -1.98 4.97
C LEU A 11 6.72 -2.70 4.61
N ALA A 12 5.90 -2.10 3.75
CA ALA A 12 4.64 -2.62 3.21
C ALA A 12 4.85 -3.82 2.28
N LEU A 13 6.10 -4.12 1.90
CA LEU A 13 6.44 -5.34 1.15
C LEU A 13 6.16 -6.64 1.94
N VAL A 14 5.77 -6.57 3.22
CA VAL A 14 5.79 -7.73 4.14
C VAL A 14 4.43 -8.07 4.79
N THR A 15 3.40 -7.20 4.81
CA THR A 15 2.34 -7.35 5.85
C THR A 15 0.85 -7.30 5.48
N ALA A 16 0.39 -7.10 4.25
CA ALA A 16 -1.07 -7.00 4.03
C ALA A 16 -1.54 -7.71 2.77
N LEU A 17 -1.95 -8.97 2.91
CA LEU A 17 -2.60 -9.73 1.84
C LEU A 17 -3.21 -10.98 2.50
N ALA A 18 -4.55 -11.09 2.59
CA ALA A 18 -5.35 -12.33 2.73
C ALA A 18 -6.85 -12.00 2.84
N ALA A 19 -7.68 -12.46 1.87
CA ALA A 19 -8.98 -13.14 2.11
C ALA A 19 -9.92 -13.29 0.88
N CYS A 20 -10.19 -14.57 0.53
CA CYS A 20 -11.45 -15.18 0.03
C CYS A 20 -11.85 -15.20 -1.49
N GLY A 21 -12.00 -16.43 -2.04
CA GLY A 21 -12.62 -16.81 -3.34
C GLY A 21 -14.06 -17.37 -3.20
N SER A 22 -14.71 -18.10 -4.13
CA SER A 22 -14.56 -18.52 -5.54
C SER A 22 -15.96 -19.00 -6.03
N ASP A 23 -16.25 -19.05 -7.36
CA ASP A 23 -16.81 -20.24 -8.08
C ASP A 23 -17.55 -20.02 -9.44
N THR A 24 -16.98 -20.65 -10.48
CA THR A 24 -17.58 -21.46 -11.59
C THR A 24 -18.21 -20.86 -12.86
N LYS A 25 -17.53 -21.14 -14.00
CA LYS A 25 -17.96 -21.23 -15.43
C LYS A 25 -18.58 -22.63 -15.72
N PRO A 26 -19.32 -22.93 -16.83
CA PRO A 26 -18.75 -23.17 -18.19
C PRO A 26 -19.69 -23.06 -19.42
N GLY A 27 -19.14 -23.17 -20.64
CA GLY A 27 -19.89 -23.73 -21.79
C GLY A 27 -19.52 -23.21 -23.19
N ALA A 28 -18.69 -23.98 -23.91
CA ALA A 28 -18.21 -23.78 -25.28
C ALA A 28 -19.22 -24.21 -26.38
N ALA A 29 -18.98 -23.80 -27.64
CA ALA A 29 -18.80 -24.70 -28.79
C ALA A 29 -18.75 -23.98 -30.16
N ASP A 30 -17.64 -24.20 -30.88
CA ASP A 30 -17.47 -24.61 -32.28
C ASP A 30 -18.41 -24.12 -33.40
N THR A 31 -17.84 -23.61 -34.51
CA THR A 31 -17.52 -24.42 -35.72
C THR A 31 -17.09 -23.57 -36.93
N VAL A 32 -15.90 -23.90 -37.45
CA VAL A 32 -15.48 -24.21 -38.85
C VAL A 32 -16.14 -23.48 -40.03
N GLY A 33 -15.28 -22.94 -40.92
CA GLY A 33 -15.61 -22.64 -42.32
C GLY A 33 -14.35 -22.38 -43.16
N ASP A 34 -13.96 -23.40 -43.93
CA ASP A 34 -12.90 -23.47 -44.96
C ASP A 34 -13.08 -22.45 -46.11
N ASP A 35 -11.98 -21.96 -46.69
CA ASP A 35 -11.57 -22.28 -48.08
C ASP A 35 -10.48 -21.31 -48.63
N ASP A 36 -9.31 -21.91 -48.86
CA ASP A 36 -8.44 -21.85 -50.05
C ASP A 36 -8.54 -20.67 -51.05
N THR A 37 -7.41 -20.01 -51.34
CA THR A 37 -6.72 -20.11 -52.66
C THR A 37 -5.70 -18.98 -52.91
N GLY A 38 -4.48 -19.40 -53.29
CA GLY A 38 -3.78 -18.80 -54.45
C GLY A 38 -2.71 -17.72 -54.20
N ALA A 39 -1.47 -18.15 -53.97
CA ALA A 39 -0.28 -17.35 -54.30
C ALA A 39 0.04 -17.47 -55.81
N PRO A 40 0.63 -16.43 -56.41
CA PRO A 40 1.92 -16.68 -57.07
C PRO A 40 2.96 -15.56 -56.89
N ASP A 41 4.20 -15.99 -57.09
CA ASP A 41 5.49 -15.33 -56.84
C ASP A 41 5.86 -14.12 -57.71
N ALA A 42 6.68 -13.28 -57.07
CA ALA A 42 7.91 -12.61 -57.53
C ALA A 42 7.88 -11.64 -58.73
N ALA A 43 8.21 -10.38 -58.42
CA ALA A 43 9.04 -9.54 -59.28
C ALA A 43 10.03 -8.74 -58.43
N ASP A 44 11.31 -9.00 -58.68
CA ASP A 44 12.48 -8.35 -58.10
C ASP A 44 12.64 -6.95 -58.72
N THR A 45 12.37 -5.91 -57.93
CA THR A 45 12.74 -4.53 -58.24
C THR A 45 13.54 -4.00 -57.07
N ALA A 46 14.86 -3.85 -57.25
CA ALA A 46 15.71 -3.14 -56.32
C ALA A 46 15.15 -1.72 -56.11
N ALA A 47 14.62 -1.49 -54.92
CA ALA A 47 14.10 -0.20 -54.49
C ALA A 47 15.27 0.79 -54.31
N PRO A 48 15.04 2.10 -54.51
CA PRO A 48 16.01 3.12 -54.17
C PRO A 48 16.36 3.00 -52.68
N ASP A 49 17.62 3.31 -52.31
CA ASP A 49 18.02 3.53 -50.91
C ASP A 49 17.10 4.61 -50.33
N THR A 50 16.03 4.16 -49.70
CA THR A 50 15.15 4.97 -48.88
C THR A 50 15.86 5.01 -47.55
N GLU A 51 16.35 6.19 -47.17
CA GLU A 51 16.55 6.50 -45.76
C GLU A 51 15.33 5.94 -45.01
N PRO A 52 15.51 5.07 -44.01
CA PRO A 52 14.39 4.46 -43.33
C PRO A 52 13.47 5.59 -42.87
N VAL A 53 12.18 5.49 -43.23
CA VAL A 53 11.18 6.46 -42.76
C VAL A 53 11.17 6.32 -41.24
N HIS A 54 11.80 7.29 -40.57
CA HIS A 54 11.79 7.34 -39.12
C HIS A 54 10.41 7.86 -38.73
N ASN A 55 9.54 6.93 -38.40
CA ASN A 55 8.27 7.25 -37.79
C ASN A 55 8.54 7.92 -36.43
N PRO A 56 7.63 8.79 -35.96
CA PRO A 56 7.59 9.11 -34.54
C PRO A 56 7.54 7.81 -33.72
N PRO A 57 8.02 7.83 -32.46
CA PRO A 57 8.08 6.64 -31.61
C PRO A 57 6.66 6.25 -31.16
N TRP A 58 5.84 5.78 -32.10
CA TRP A 58 4.47 5.36 -31.85
C TRP A 58 4.46 4.00 -31.15
N ALA A 59 3.59 3.84 -30.16
CA ALA A 59 3.37 2.59 -29.46
C ALA A 59 1.88 2.35 -29.25
N ASN A 60 1.50 1.11 -28.99
CA ASN A 60 0.14 0.78 -28.53
C ASN A 60 0.17 0.65 -27.01
N VAL A 61 -0.83 1.21 -26.32
CA VAL A 61 -0.99 1.15 -24.86
C VAL A 61 -2.45 0.91 -24.50
N TYR A 62 -2.74 0.32 -23.34
CA TYR A 62 -4.05 0.48 -22.74
C TYR A 62 -4.20 1.93 -22.27
N ALA A 63 -5.34 2.59 -22.55
CA ALA A 63 -5.52 3.97 -22.13
C ALA A 63 -5.63 4.10 -20.60
N ILE A 64 -6.23 3.09 -19.95
CA ILE A 64 -6.37 2.97 -18.50
C ILE A 64 -5.85 1.59 -18.07
N SER A 65 -6.53 0.53 -18.48
CA SER A 65 -6.19 -0.85 -18.12
C SER A 65 -6.88 -1.82 -19.09
N PRO A 66 -6.50 -3.10 -19.14
CA PRO A 66 -7.26 -4.09 -19.91
C PRO A 66 -8.67 -4.35 -19.37
N ALA A 67 -8.98 -3.96 -18.13
CA ALA A 67 -10.32 -4.09 -17.55
C ALA A 67 -11.26 -2.96 -18.00
N GLU A 68 -10.76 -1.72 -18.02
CA GLU A 68 -11.56 -0.53 -18.37
C GLU A 68 -11.47 -0.15 -19.87
N SER A 69 -10.30 -0.35 -20.47
CA SER A 69 -9.98 -0.01 -21.85
C SER A 69 -9.32 -1.21 -22.55
N PRO A 70 -10.06 -2.29 -22.84
CA PRO A 70 -9.49 -3.55 -23.34
C PRO A 70 -8.86 -3.43 -24.74
N GLU A 71 -9.20 -2.41 -25.50
CA GLU A 71 -8.59 -2.10 -26.79
C GLU A 71 -7.42 -1.12 -26.59
N THR A 72 -6.28 -1.43 -27.20
CA THR A 72 -5.14 -0.52 -27.15
C THR A 72 -5.35 0.71 -28.01
N THR A 73 -4.85 1.85 -27.55
CA THR A 73 -4.77 3.10 -28.31
C THR A 73 -3.34 3.36 -28.75
N GLN A 74 -3.17 3.89 -29.95
CA GLN A 74 -1.87 4.31 -30.45
C GLN A 74 -1.49 5.68 -29.88
N VAL A 75 -0.30 5.80 -29.30
CA VAL A 75 0.22 6.99 -28.64
C VAL A 75 1.67 7.26 -29.06
N GLU A 76 2.10 8.53 -29.00
CA GLU A 76 3.51 8.88 -29.18
C GLU A 76 4.23 8.75 -27.84
N LEU A 77 5.38 8.07 -27.82
CA LEU A 77 6.22 7.99 -26.63
C LEU A 77 6.97 9.33 -26.46
N ALA A 78 6.33 10.23 -25.71
CA ALA A 78 6.82 11.58 -25.48
C ALA A 78 8.17 11.62 -24.73
N HIS A 79 8.89 12.73 -24.91
CA HIS A 79 10.13 13.07 -24.18
C HIS A 79 11.28 12.08 -24.31
N LEU A 80 11.25 11.17 -25.29
CA LEU A 80 12.32 10.21 -25.55
C LEU A 80 13.61 10.96 -25.93
N THR A 81 14.72 10.62 -25.27
CA THR A 81 16.02 11.26 -25.51
C THR A 81 17.11 10.27 -25.93
N SER A 82 16.88 8.97 -25.75
CA SER A 82 17.78 7.92 -26.21
C SER A 82 17.88 7.90 -27.74
N GLU A 83 19.11 7.87 -28.26
CA GLU A 83 19.39 7.73 -29.70
C GLU A 83 19.26 6.28 -30.19
N ASP A 84 19.35 5.30 -29.29
CA ASP A 84 19.31 3.87 -29.57
C ASP A 84 17.93 3.23 -29.34
N GLY A 85 16.90 4.04 -29.08
CA GLY A 85 15.53 3.59 -28.92
C GLY A 85 15.26 2.87 -27.59
N ARG A 86 16.13 3.02 -26.59
CA ARG A 86 15.79 2.60 -25.23
C ARG A 86 14.73 3.53 -24.66
N LEU A 87 13.83 3.00 -23.82
CA LEU A 87 12.80 3.78 -23.12
C LEU A 87 13.41 4.62 -21.98
N GLU A 88 14.24 5.57 -22.40
CA GLU A 88 14.94 6.55 -21.58
C GLU A 88 14.70 7.95 -22.18
N GLY A 89 14.04 8.79 -21.39
CA GLY A 89 13.62 10.13 -21.75
C GLY A 89 14.04 11.18 -20.73
N ALA A 90 13.55 12.40 -20.95
CA ALA A 90 13.86 13.52 -20.06
C ALA A 90 13.36 13.32 -18.61
N PHE A 91 12.30 12.52 -18.41
CA PHE A 91 11.60 12.41 -17.12
C PHE A 91 11.37 10.96 -16.64
N ALA A 92 11.68 9.96 -17.46
CA ALA A 92 11.61 8.55 -17.06
C ALA A 92 12.75 7.73 -17.66
N ARG A 93 13.20 6.73 -16.92
CA ARG A 93 14.09 5.67 -17.39
C ARG A 93 13.49 4.32 -17.00
N VAL A 94 12.91 3.62 -17.98
CA VAL A 94 12.15 2.39 -17.75
C VAL A 94 12.92 1.19 -18.27
N ARG A 95 13.01 0.16 -17.43
CA ARG A 95 13.65 -1.13 -17.75
C ARG A 95 12.73 -2.27 -17.35
N ASN A 96 12.92 -3.43 -17.97
CA ASN A 96 12.33 -4.70 -17.56
C ASN A 96 13.30 -5.47 -16.66
N CYS A 97 12.77 -6.23 -15.72
CA CYS A 97 13.54 -7.15 -14.91
C CYS A 97 13.55 -8.56 -15.50
N VAL A 98 14.55 -8.81 -16.36
CA VAL A 98 14.66 -10.05 -17.14
C VAL A 98 15.05 -11.22 -16.24
N PRO A 99 14.29 -12.33 -16.23
CA PRO A 99 14.66 -13.53 -15.47
C PRO A 99 15.87 -14.22 -16.13
N ASP A 100 17.05 -14.07 -15.52
CA ASP A 100 18.32 -14.60 -15.98
C ASP A 100 19.14 -15.16 -14.80
N LEU A 101 19.32 -16.49 -14.76
CA LEU A 101 20.04 -17.18 -13.68
C LEU A 101 21.57 -17.02 -13.74
N GLU A 102 22.10 -16.67 -14.91
CA GLU A 102 23.55 -16.52 -15.11
C GLU A 102 23.99 -15.08 -14.82
N ALA A 103 23.21 -14.10 -15.27
CA ALA A 103 23.50 -12.67 -15.09
C ALA A 103 22.90 -12.09 -13.81
N GLY A 104 21.85 -12.72 -13.26
CA GLY A 104 21.18 -12.27 -12.03
C GLY A 104 22.09 -12.33 -10.81
N GLN A 105 21.97 -11.32 -9.93
CA GLN A 105 22.77 -11.29 -8.70
C GLN A 105 22.26 -12.34 -7.72
N LYS A 106 23.16 -13.22 -7.28
CA LYS A 106 22.89 -14.23 -6.25
C LYS A 106 23.01 -13.63 -4.86
N ILE A 107 21.99 -13.86 -4.07
CA ILE A 107 21.79 -13.29 -2.75
C ILE A 107 21.60 -14.47 -1.78
N PRO A 108 22.57 -14.73 -0.89
CA PRO A 108 22.37 -15.70 0.19
C PRO A 108 21.40 -15.13 1.22
N VAL A 109 20.37 -15.90 1.57
CA VAL A 109 19.38 -15.57 2.59
C VAL A 109 19.50 -16.57 3.74
N ASP A 110 19.73 -16.04 4.95
CA ASP A 110 19.74 -16.81 6.18
C ASP A 110 18.34 -16.86 6.77
N LEU A 111 17.77 -18.06 6.89
CA LEU A 111 16.45 -18.27 7.48
C LEU A 111 16.53 -18.68 8.96
N GLY A 112 17.72 -18.68 9.54
CA GLY A 112 17.99 -19.10 10.90
C GLY A 112 18.27 -20.60 11.03
N GLY A 113 19.04 -20.96 12.06
CA GLY A 113 19.43 -22.34 12.32
C GLY A 113 20.41 -22.88 11.28
N ALA A 114 20.05 -23.98 10.61
CA ALA A 114 20.86 -24.62 9.56
C ALA A 114 20.27 -24.46 8.15
N LEU A 115 19.24 -23.62 7.99
CA LEU A 115 18.53 -23.39 6.73
C LEU A 115 19.02 -22.08 6.11
N SER A 116 19.71 -22.20 4.97
CA SER A 116 20.05 -21.09 4.11
C SER A 116 19.52 -21.37 2.70
N LEU A 117 18.97 -20.37 2.04
CA LEU A 117 18.64 -20.45 0.62
C LEU A 117 19.38 -19.36 -0.16
N VAL A 118 19.43 -19.51 -1.47
CA VAL A 118 19.93 -18.48 -2.37
C VAL A 118 18.77 -17.99 -3.21
N ILE A 119 18.64 -16.67 -3.28
CA ILE A 119 17.74 -15.99 -4.19
C ILE A 119 18.58 -15.43 -5.33
N THR A 120 18.12 -15.55 -6.58
CA THR A 120 18.73 -14.86 -7.71
C THR A 120 17.79 -13.74 -8.16
N ALA A 121 18.23 -12.49 -8.03
CA ALA A 121 17.46 -11.34 -8.53
C ALA A 121 17.42 -11.36 -10.06
N CYS A 122 16.30 -10.92 -10.65
CA CYS A 122 16.24 -10.65 -12.08
C CYS A 122 17.23 -9.57 -12.49
N LYS A 123 17.62 -9.56 -13.78
CA LYS A 123 18.57 -8.63 -14.35
C LYS A 123 17.82 -7.46 -14.99
N PRO A 124 17.97 -6.22 -14.49
CA PRO A 124 17.46 -5.04 -15.17
C PRO A 124 18.06 -4.89 -16.57
N ASP A 125 17.22 -4.75 -17.59
CA ASP A 125 17.63 -4.51 -18.98
C ASP A 125 16.57 -3.72 -19.75
N PHE A 126 16.96 -3.15 -20.88
CA PHE A 126 16.00 -2.53 -21.81
C PHE A 126 15.59 -3.58 -22.84
N THR A 127 14.37 -4.08 -22.75
CA THR A 127 13.85 -5.09 -23.68
C THR A 127 12.88 -4.50 -24.71
N ALA A 128 12.21 -3.39 -24.40
CA ALA A 128 11.38 -2.70 -25.38
C ALA A 128 12.25 -1.84 -26.30
N LEU A 129 12.50 -2.34 -27.51
CA LEU A 129 13.25 -1.64 -28.56
C LEU A 129 12.37 -1.40 -29.78
N PRO A 130 12.56 -0.28 -30.50
CA PRO A 130 11.74 0.03 -31.67
C PRO A 130 12.10 -0.89 -32.84
N ALA A 131 11.18 -1.00 -33.79
CA ALA A 131 11.45 -1.54 -35.10
C ALA A 131 12.45 -0.66 -35.87
N ALA A 132 12.94 -1.15 -37.02
CA ALA A 132 13.83 -0.37 -37.89
C ALA A 132 13.22 0.95 -38.40
N THR A 133 11.89 1.08 -38.33
CA THR A 133 11.11 2.30 -38.64
C THR A 133 11.10 3.31 -37.48
N GLY A 134 11.63 2.97 -36.31
CA GLY A 134 11.68 3.83 -35.12
C GLY A 134 10.43 3.79 -34.23
N ASP A 135 9.37 3.08 -34.65
CA ASP A 135 8.17 2.88 -33.84
C ASP A 135 8.20 1.55 -33.06
N TYR A 136 7.39 1.48 -32.00
CA TYR A 136 7.25 0.35 -31.09
C TYR A 136 5.95 -0.43 -31.36
N LEU A 137 5.30 -0.24 -32.52
CA LEU A 137 3.97 -0.81 -32.79
C LEU A 137 3.95 -2.33 -32.90
N ALA A 138 5.12 -2.96 -33.08
CA ALA A 138 5.27 -4.41 -33.04
C ALA A 138 5.15 -4.99 -31.62
N ILE A 139 5.36 -4.16 -30.58
CA ILE A 139 5.15 -4.54 -29.19
C ILE A 139 3.64 -4.47 -28.92
N THR A 140 3.07 -5.59 -28.52
CA THR A 140 1.62 -5.76 -28.32
C THR A 140 1.36 -6.42 -26.97
N PRO A 141 0.15 -6.25 -26.39
CA PRO A 141 -0.19 -6.94 -25.16
C PRO A 141 0.02 -8.46 -25.29
N PRO A 142 0.57 -9.12 -24.27
CA PRO A 142 0.81 -10.56 -24.35
C PRO A 142 -0.50 -11.33 -24.42
N ALA A 143 -0.59 -12.31 -25.32
CA ALA A 143 -1.80 -13.11 -25.53
C ALA A 143 -2.19 -13.95 -24.30
N THR A 144 -1.22 -14.25 -23.42
CA THR A 144 -1.41 -14.96 -22.15
C THR A 144 -0.41 -14.43 -21.12
N PRO A 145 -0.66 -14.56 -19.82
CA PRO A 145 0.32 -14.19 -18.79
C PRO A 145 1.68 -14.88 -18.97
N ALA A 146 1.69 -16.15 -19.38
CA ALA A 146 2.93 -16.91 -19.64
C ALA A 146 3.72 -16.43 -20.88
N ALA A 147 3.09 -15.66 -21.76
CA ALA A 147 3.73 -15.04 -22.92
C ALA A 147 4.21 -13.62 -22.63
N ASN A 148 4.03 -13.12 -21.40
CA ASN A 148 4.54 -11.81 -21.02
C ASN A 148 6.06 -11.86 -20.92
N ASP A 149 6.73 -11.12 -21.80
CA ASP A 149 8.18 -10.96 -21.83
C ASP A 149 8.62 -9.59 -21.26
N GLY A 150 7.67 -8.80 -20.75
CA GLY A 150 7.88 -7.49 -20.13
C GLY A 150 8.05 -6.32 -21.10
N THR A 151 8.11 -6.57 -22.41
CA THR A 151 8.29 -5.50 -23.42
C THR A 151 7.09 -4.54 -23.45
N PHE A 152 5.87 -5.08 -23.41
CA PHE A 152 4.65 -4.27 -23.34
C PHE A 152 4.53 -3.54 -21.99
N ALA A 153 5.01 -4.14 -20.89
CA ALA A 153 5.03 -3.52 -19.57
C ALA A 153 5.95 -2.29 -19.53
N GLU A 154 7.12 -2.36 -20.15
CA GLU A 154 8.03 -1.20 -20.25
C GLU A 154 7.38 -0.05 -21.05
N VAL A 155 6.70 -0.37 -22.16
CA VAL A 155 6.00 0.63 -23.00
C VAL A 155 4.87 1.31 -22.22
N MET A 156 4.04 0.54 -21.51
CA MET A 156 2.98 1.05 -20.65
C MET A 156 3.54 1.97 -19.58
N MET A 157 4.54 1.50 -18.83
CA MET A 157 5.19 2.26 -17.76
C MET A 157 5.78 3.57 -18.28
N TYR A 158 6.54 3.53 -19.38
CA TYR A 158 7.15 4.73 -19.94
C TYR A 158 6.09 5.74 -20.35
N HIS A 159 5.09 5.34 -21.14
CA HIS A 159 4.04 6.26 -21.59
C HIS A 159 3.30 6.91 -20.41
N HIS A 160 2.81 6.10 -19.46
CA HIS A 160 2.00 6.61 -18.36
C HIS A 160 2.80 7.45 -17.36
N MET A 161 4.09 7.16 -17.13
CA MET A 161 4.96 8.04 -16.35
C MET A 161 5.09 9.44 -16.98
N GLN A 162 5.14 9.52 -18.32
CA GLN A 162 5.15 10.82 -19.00
C GLN A 162 3.82 11.57 -18.84
N VAL A 163 2.69 10.86 -18.92
CA VAL A 163 1.35 11.46 -18.76
C VAL A 163 1.21 12.12 -17.38
N VAL A 164 1.51 11.39 -16.31
CA VAL A 164 1.40 11.92 -14.94
C VAL A 164 2.43 13.00 -14.63
N HIS A 165 3.66 12.87 -15.14
CA HIS A 165 4.66 13.94 -15.08
C HIS A 165 4.12 15.24 -15.69
N ASP A 166 3.62 15.16 -16.93
CA ASP A 166 3.15 16.33 -17.67
C ASP A 166 1.89 16.94 -17.04
N TYR A 167 1.06 16.13 -16.37
CA TYR A 167 -0.03 16.63 -15.56
C TYR A 167 0.47 17.50 -14.39
N TYR A 168 1.36 16.98 -13.55
CA TYR A 168 1.89 17.76 -12.42
C TYR A 168 2.65 19.01 -12.86
N LYS A 169 3.43 18.90 -13.94
CA LYS A 169 4.17 20.04 -14.49
C LYS A 169 3.27 21.05 -15.18
N GLY A 170 2.42 20.60 -16.09
CA GLY A 170 1.64 21.44 -16.98
C GLY A 170 0.42 22.06 -16.31
N VAL A 171 -0.28 21.28 -15.47
CA VAL A 171 -1.49 21.74 -14.77
C VAL A 171 -1.12 22.47 -13.48
N HIS A 172 -0.17 21.93 -12.73
CA HIS A 172 0.14 22.41 -11.37
C HIS A 172 1.45 23.18 -11.24
N GLY A 173 2.28 23.23 -12.28
CA GLY A 173 3.56 23.94 -12.26
C GLY A 173 4.62 23.28 -11.38
N LEU A 174 4.44 22.02 -10.98
CA LEU A 174 5.41 21.30 -10.16
C LEU A 174 6.53 20.73 -11.03
N THR A 175 7.75 21.19 -10.78
CA THR A 175 8.96 20.79 -11.52
C THR A 175 9.94 19.97 -10.68
N ASP A 176 9.55 19.56 -9.47
CA ASP A 176 10.42 18.79 -8.57
C ASP A 176 10.82 17.42 -9.16
N ARG A 177 10.07 16.96 -10.18
CA ARG A 177 10.33 15.74 -10.95
C ARG A 177 10.73 15.99 -12.41
N ASP A 178 11.27 17.18 -12.73
CA ASP A 178 11.89 17.50 -14.03
C ASP A 178 13.28 16.82 -14.20
N ALA A 179 13.35 15.53 -13.89
CA ALA A 179 14.53 14.69 -14.08
C ALA A 179 14.10 13.22 -14.27
N PRO A 180 14.91 12.37 -14.90
CA PRO A 180 14.56 10.97 -15.09
C PRO A 180 14.31 10.26 -13.74
N LEU A 181 13.09 9.76 -13.57
CA LEU A 181 12.73 8.82 -12.50
C LEU A 181 12.95 7.39 -12.99
N ASP A 182 13.65 6.57 -12.21
CA ASP A 182 13.88 5.17 -12.55
C ASP A 182 12.57 4.39 -12.40
N ALA A 183 12.27 3.50 -13.35
CA ALA A 183 11.24 2.49 -13.15
C ALA A 183 11.69 1.11 -13.64
N LEU A 184 11.26 0.09 -12.91
CA LEU A 184 11.54 -1.30 -13.21
C LEU A 184 10.23 -2.09 -13.20
N VAL A 185 9.90 -2.69 -14.34
CA VAL A 185 8.72 -3.56 -14.49
C VAL A 185 9.10 -5.03 -14.34
N ASP A 186 8.09 -5.88 -14.11
CA ASP A 186 8.25 -7.33 -14.05
C ASP A 186 9.28 -7.83 -13.02
N VAL A 187 9.44 -7.11 -11.91
CA VAL A 187 10.39 -7.50 -10.86
C VAL A 187 10.03 -8.86 -10.28
N GLN A 188 11.01 -9.75 -10.22
CA GLN A 188 10.87 -11.12 -9.76
C GLN A 188 12.19 -11.65 -9.22
N ALA A 189 12.14 -12.70 -8.43
CA ALA A 189 13.33 -13.34 -7.91
C ALA A 189 13.22 -14.85 -8.00
N HIS A 190 14.28 -15.51 -8.42
CA HIS A 190 14.36 -16.96 -8.45
C HIS A 190 14.74 -17.49 -7.07
N ILE A 191 14.03 -18.51 -6.61
CA ILE A 191 14.23 -19.15 -5.33
C ILE A 191 14.85 -20.54 -5.55
N ASP A 192 16.14 -20.70 -5.27
CA ASP A 192 16.89 -21.94 -5.51
C ASP A 192 16.29 -23.16 -4.81
N LEU A 193 15.58 -22.96 -3.68
CA LEU A 193 14.98 -24.04 -2.90
C LEU A 193 13.93 -24.85 -3.70
N CYS A 194 13.16 -24.17 -4.55
CA CYS A 194 12.09 -24.79 -5.34
C CYS A 194 12.29 -24.65 -6.85
N ASP A 195 13.38 -24.00 -7.28
CA ASP A 195 13.68 -23.75 -8.69
C ASP A 195 12.56 -22.99 -9.42
N GLN A 196 12.09 -21.90 -8.80
CA GLN A 196 10.97 -21.10 -9.31
C GLN A 196 11.30 -19.61 -9.27
N TRP A 197 10.93 -18.90 -10.34
CA TRP A 197 10.79 -17.45 -10.31
C TRP A 197 9.50 -17.09 -9.59
N ALA A 198 9.58 -16.16 -8.64
CA ALA A 198 8.45 -15.65 -7.89
C ALA A 198 8.33 -14.15 -8.11
N LYS A 199 7.12 -13.70 -8.45
CA LYS A 199 6.74 -12.29 -8.46
C LYS A 199 6.25 -11.88 -7.08
N LEU A 200 6.48 -10.62 -6.71
CA LEU A 200 5.89 -10.03 -5.51
C LEU A 200 4.59 -9.33 -5.96
N PRO A 201 3.42 -9.64 -5.39
CA PRO A 201 2.14 -9.05 -5.81
C PRO A 201 2.02 -7.60 -5.32
N ASN A 202 2.92 -6.73 -5.77
CA ASN A 202 3.00 -5.35 -5.35
C ASN A 202 3.57 -4.43 -6.44
N ALA A 203 3.28 -3.14 -6.27
CA ALA A 203 3.97 -2.01 -6.89
C ALA A 203 4.38 -1.05 -5.78
N ALA A 204 5.46 -0.30 -5.96
CA ALA A 204 5.90 0.66 -4.96
C ALA A 204 6.78 1.75 -5.56
N PHE A 205 6.52 2.99 -5.14
CA PHE A 205 7.54 4.03 -5.09
C PHE A 205 8.51 3.78 -3.94
N ILE A 206 9.80 3.77 -4.27
CA ILE A 206 10.88 3.54 -3.32
C ILE A 206 11.83 4.73 -3.40
N PRO A 207 11.90 5.57 -2.36
CA PRO A 207 12.89 6.64 -2.33
C PRO A 207 14.29 6.04 -2.25
N LYS A 208 15.29 6.78 -2.73
CA LYS A 208 16.68 6.32 -2.78
C LYS A 208 17.15 5.73 -1.44
N GLU A 209 16.83 6.39 -0.33
CA GLU A 209 17.22 5.94 1.01
C GLU A 209 16.60 4.58 1.36
N GLY A 210 15.43 4.26 0.80
CA GLY A 210 14.67 3.03 1.00
C GLY A 210 15.19 1.82 0.25
N LEU A 211 16.00 2.01 -0.80
CA LEU A 211 16.49 0.91 -1.62
C LEU A 211 17.33 -0.10 -0.81
N GLU A 212 18.18 0.38 0.12
CA GLU A 212 18.99 -0.49 0.97
C GLU A 212 18.16 -1.37 1.93
N GLN A 213 16.89 -1.04 2.12
CA GLN A 213 15.98 -1.72 3.04
C GLN A 213 15.06 -2.72 2.36
N LEU A 214 15.09 -2.79 1.02
CA LEU A 214 14.34 -3.82 0.32
C LEU A 214 14.79 -5.21 0.82
N PRO A 215 13.83 -6.13 1.08
CA PRO A 215 14.12 -7.47 1.55
C PRO A 215 15.20 -8.16 0.72
N PHE A 216 16.01 -8.96 1.41
CA PHE A 216 17.11 -9.70 0.82
C PHE A 216 18.20 -8.84 0.15
N GLY A 217 18.20 -7.52 0.34
CA GLY A 217 19.16 -6.65 -0.34
C GLY A 217 18.89 -6.51 -1.84
N LEU A 218 17.65 -6.77 -2.27
CA LEU A 218 17.21 -6.61 -3.67
C LEU A 218 17.51 -5.21 -4.21
N GLY A 219 17.44 -4.16 -3.39
CA GLY A 219 17.70 -2.79 -3.88
C GLY A 219 19.13 -2.58 -4.39
N THR A 220 20.12 -3.33 -3.89
CA THR A 220 21.47 -3.30 -4.46
C THR A 220 21.59 -4.10 -5.76
N ALA A 221 20.74 -5.12 -5.93
CA ALA A 221 20.78 -6.03 -7.06
C ALA A 221 20.07 -5.50 -8.31
N LEU A 222 19.10 -4.59 -8.13
CA LEU A 222 18.26 -4.06 -9.21
C LEU A 222 18.86 -2.83 -9.93
N ASP A 223 20.12 -2.47 -9.65
CA ASP A 223 20.85 -1.38 -10.32
C ASP A 223 20.04 -0.06 -10.38
N LEU A 224 19.37 0.28 -9.28
CA LEU A 224 18.58 1.51 -9.14
C LEU A 224 19.47 2.63 -8.61
N ALA A 225 19.48 3.80 -9.27
CA ALA A 225 20.45 4.86 -9.00
C ALA A 225 19.94 5.97 -8.06
N GLY A 226 18.62 6.07 -7.91
CA GLY A 226 17.93 7.07 -7.13
C GLY A 226 16.54 6.61 -6.69
N ASP A 227 15.64 7.57 -6.49
CA ASP A 227 14.21 7.27 -6.34
C ASP A 227 13.75 6.40 -7.51
N ALA A 228 12.94 5.39 -7.23
CA ALA A 228 12.51 4.43 -8.23
C ALA A 228 11.05 4.01 -8.04
N ILE A 229 10.38 3.70 -9.14
CA ILE A 229 9.09 3.03 -9.15
C ILE A 229 9.32 1.57 -9.55
N VAL A 230 8.93 0.63 -8.70
CA VAL A 230 9.15 -0.79 -8.93
C VAL A 230 7.82 -1.50 -9.01
N PHE A 231 7.61 -2.18 -10.13
CA PHE A 231 6.40 -2.93 -10.44
C PHE A 231 6.73 -4.40 -10.59
N SER A 232 5.87 -5.21 -10.00
CA SER A 232 5.85 -6.65 -10.19
C SER A 232 4.41 -7.07 -10.51
N GLY A 233 3.89 -8.07 -9.83
CA GLY A 233 2.52 -8.52 -10.01
C GLY A 233 2.37 -9.97 -9.57
N THR A 234 1.52 -10.70 -10.27
CA THR A 234 1.26 -12.11 -10.02
C THR A 234 1.60 -12.94 -11.25
N ASP A 235 1.51 -14.26 -11.12
CA ASP A 235 1.62 -15.19 -12.26
C ASP A 235 0.53 -14.96 -13.33
N THR A 236 -0.53 -14.23 -13.00
CA THR A 236 -1.67 -13.98 -13.89
C THR A 236 -1.83 -12.53 -14.30
N LYS A 237 -1.18 -11.58 -13.62
CA LYS A 237 -1.36 -10.14 -13.82
C LYS A 237 -0.03 -9.38 -13.70
N ASP A 238 0.23 -8.51 -14.65
CA ASP A 238 1.34 -7.56 -14.59
C ASP A 238 0.79 -6.19 -14.18
N PHE A 239 1.21 -5.68 -13.03
CA PHE A 239 0.61 -4.46 -12.49
C PHE A 239 0.89 -3.24 -13.39
N SER A 240 1.90 -3.33 -14.26
CA SER A 240 2.28 -2.27 -15.20
C SER A 240 1.25 -2.06 -16.31
N PHE A 241 0.27 -2.98 -16.46
CA PHE A 241 -0.81 -2.81 -17.43
C PHE A 241 -1.97 -1.95 -16.90
N ASP A 242 -1.88 -1.46 -15.66
CA ASP A 242 -2.88 -0.58 -15.05
C ASP A 242 -2.29 0.81 -14.81
N ALA A 243 -2.68 1.78 -15.66
CA ALA A 243 -2.24 3.16 -15.59
C ALA A 243 -2.58 3.81 -14.23
N THR A 244 -3.67 3.40 -13.58
CA THR A 244 -4.05 3.97 -12.29
C THR A 244 -3.04 3.66 -11.20
N VAL A 245 -2.44 2.46 -11.22
CA VAL A 245 -1.36 2.11 -10.28
C VAL A 245 -0.07 2.86 -10.64
N ILE A 246 0.24 3.03 -11.92
CA ILE A 246 1.39 3.84 -12.35
C ILE A 246 1.27 5.29 -11.85
N TYR A 247 0.07 5.89 -12.00
CA TYR A 247 -0.19 7.24 -11.53
C TYR A 247 -0.17 7.36 -10.01
N HIS A 248 -0.63 6.33 -9.30
CA HIS A 248 -0.59 6.23 -7.84
C HIS A 248 0.87 6.25 -7.35
N GLU A 249 1.72 5.34 -7.85
CA GLU A 249 3.13 5.30 -7.45
C GLU A 249 3.91 6.57 -7.85
N TYR A 250 3.59 7.15 -9.00
CA TYR A 250 4.20 8.42 -9.39
C TYR A 250 3.77 9.57 -8.46
N THR A 251 2.55 9.53 -7.94
CA THR A 251 2.10 10.53 -6.96
C THR A 251 2.90 10.41 -5.66
N HIS A 252 3.22 9.21 -5.17
CA HIS A 252 4.17 9.07 -4.07
C HIS A 252 5.53 9.71 -4.38
N ALA A 253 6.05 9.53 -5.60
CA ALA A 253 7.28 10.17 -6.04
C ALA A 253 7.21 11.71 -6.00
N MET A 254 6.05 12.27 -6.38
CA MET A 254 5.77 13.70 -6.33
C MET A 254 5.70 14.22 -4.90
N LEU A 255 5.02 13.50 -3.99
CA LEU A 255 4.94 13.86 -2.57
C LEU A 255 6.30 13.76 -1.87
N GLY A 256 7.14 12.82 -2.31
CA GLY A 256 8.50 12.61 -1.85
C GLY A 256 8.60 11.88 -0.51
N ALA A 257 9.82 11.53 -0.12
CA ALA A 257 10.10 10.63 1.01
C ALA A 257 9.85 11.18 2.41
N THR A 258 9.48 12.46 2.54
CA THR A 258 9.49 13.20 3.84
C THR A 258 8.14 13.80 4.22
N ARG A 259 7.11 13.52 3.42
CA ARG A 259 5.76 14.00 3.63
C ARG A 259 4.87 12.78 3.77
N LEU A 260 4.08 12.75 4.83
CA LEU A 260 3.07 11.71 5.07
C LEU A 260 3.66 10.28 5.06
N GLY A 261 4.97 10.13 5.28
CA GLY A 261 5.66 8.83 5.26
C GLY A 261 5.82 8.20 6.64
N GLY A 262 5.42 8.91 7.69
CA GLY A 262 5.76 8.58 9.07
C GLY A 262 4.64 7.95 9.88
N ILE A 263 5.06 7.20 10.90
CA ILE A 263 4.28 6.94 12.11
C ILE A 263 4.77 7.93 13.16
N PHE A 264 3.83 8.51 13.92
CA PHE A 264 4.20 9.34 15.07
C PHE A 264 3.41 8.94 16.31
N ALA A 265 3.88 9.38 17.47
CA ALA A 265 3.16 9.20 18.73
C ALA A 265 2.44 10.50 19.09
N ASP A 266 1.17 10.40 19.47
CA ASP A 266 0.38 11.50 20.01
C ASP A 266 -0.27 11.11 21.35
N ASP A 267 -1.27 11.89 21.80
CA ASP A 267 -1.95 11.64 23.06
C ASP A 267 -2.84 10.38 23.05
N ARG A 268 -3.01 9.66 21.94
CA ARG A 268 -3.81 8.43 21.85
C ARG A 268 -3.00 7.16 21.58
N GLY A 269 -1.69 7.28 21.38
CA GLY A 269 -0.81 6.14 21.08
C GLY A 269 -0.04 6.38 19.79
N LEU A 270 0.33 5.30 19.10
CA LEU A 270 0.91 5.41 17.77
C LEU A 270 -0.15 5.86 16.78
N ASN A 271 0.25 6.62 15.77
CA ASN A 271 -0.63 7.17 14.76
C ASN A 271 0.00 6.94 13.38
N ASN A 272 -0.68 6.13 12.55
CA ASN A 272 -0.29 5.81 11.18
C ASN A 272 -1.17 6.51 10.13
N LEU A 273 -2.05 7.42 10.54
CA LEU A 273 -2.89 8.20 9.63
C LEU A 273 -2.09 9.07 8.63
N PRO A 274 -0.85 9.52 8.88
CA PRO A 274 -0.05 10.13 7.81
C PRO A 274 0.15 9.15 6.63
N GLY A 275 0.41 7.87 6.90
CA GLY A 275 0.50 6.85 5.85
C GLY A 275 -0.81 6.70 5.08
N ALA A 276 -1.95 6.62 5.79
CA ALA A 276 -3.26 6.55 5.15
C ALA A 276 -3.57 7.79 4.29
N LEU A 277 -3.10 8.97 4.69
CA LEU A 277 -3.20 10.18 3.87
C LEU A 277 -2.32 10.10 2.63
N ASN A 278 -1.10 9.56 2.74
CA ASN A 278 -0.21 9.38 1.59
C ASN A 278 -0.87 8.56 0.49
N GLU A 279 -1.42 7.41 0.88
CA GLU A 279 -2.24 6.54 0.03
C GLU A 279 -3.46 7.30 -0.53
N ALA A 280 -4.17 8.07 0.31
CA ALA A 280 -5.39 8.76 -0.10
C ALA A 280 -5.15 9.83 -1.18
N TYR A 281 -4.03 10.56 -1.08
CA TYR A 281 -3.64 11.52 -2.10
C TYR A 281 -3.15 10.83 -3.37
N ALA A 282 -2.40 9.73 -3.26
CA ALA A 282 -1.98 8.92 -4.40
C ALA A 282 -3.19 8.37 -5.18
N ASP A 283 -4.17 7.82 -4.46
CA ASP A 283 -5.46 7.39 -5.00
C ASP A 283 -6.20 8.52 -5.71
N TYR A 284 -6.34 9.68 -5.07
CA TYR A 284 -7.07 10.82 -5.63
C TYR A 284 -6.44 11.31 -6.94
N PHE A 285 -5.12 11.55 -6.96
CA PHE A 285 -4.48 12.06 -8.17
C PHE A 285 -4.41 11.02 -9.29
N ALA A 286 -4.30 9.73 -8.96
CA ALA A 286 -4.40 8.66 -9.95
C ALA A 286 -5.77 8.61 -10.63
N THR A 287 -6.84 8.74 -9.85
CA THR A 287 -8.22 8.62 -10.31
C THR A 287 -8.76 9.88 -10.99
N THR A 288 -8.35 11.08 -10.52
CA THR A 288 -8.72 12.34 -11.20
C THR A 288 -8.15 12.41 -12.63
N LEU A 289 -6.97 11.84 -12.86
CA LEU A 289 -6.29 11.77 -14.16
C LEU A 289 -7.05 10.97 -15.21
N ILE A 290 -7.80 9.94 -14.78
CA ILE A 290 -8.62 9.11 -15.67
C ILE A 290 -10.11 9.51 -15.67
N ASP A 291 -10.47 10.57 -14.95
CA ASP A 291 -11.86 11.03 -14.75
C ASP A 291 -12.82 9.92 -14.29
N ALA A 292 -12.36 9.04 -13.40
CA ALA A 292 -13.15 7.96 -12.83
C ALA A 292 -12.69 7.65 -11.41
N SER A 293 -13.60 7.21 -10.54
CA SER A 293 -13.33 6.99 -9.11
C SER A 293 -12.68 5.64 -8.77
N LEU A 294 -12.47 4.78 -9.78
CA LEU A 294 -11.98 3.41 -9.59
C LEU A 294 -10.48 3.32 -9.79
N LEU A 295 -9.80 2.68 -8.84
CA LEU A 295 -8.35 2.44 -8.85
C LEU A 295 -8.06 0.94 -8.92
N GLY A 296 -7.14 0.54 -9.80
CA GLY A 296 -6.56 -0.81 -9.82
C GLY A 296 -7.54 -1.91 -10.23
N THR A 297 -8.55 -1.60 -11.06
CA THR A 297 -9.59 -2.58 -11.43
C THR A 297 -9.05 -3.78 -12.21
N TYR A 298 -7.89 -3.64 -12.85
CA TYR A 298 -7.16 -4.78 -13.38
C TYR A 298 -6.16 -5.34 -12.38
N SER A 299 -5.21 -4.53 -11.93
CA SER A 299 -4.02 -4.98 -11.19
C SER A 299 -4.33 -5.44 -9.77
N LEU A 300 -5.28 -4.81 -9.10
CA LEU A 300 -5.58 -5.03 -7.67
C LEU A 300 -6.85 -5.85 -7.43
N ASN A 301 -7.68 -6.07 -8.45
CA ASN A 301 -8.86 -6.93 -8.34
C ASN A 301 -8.51 -8.42 -8.57
N ASP A 302 -9.32 -9.36 -8.07
CA ASP A 302 -9.20 -10.81 -8.31
C ASP A 302 -7.76 -11.36 -8.21
N LEU A 303 -7.01 -10.90 -7.21
CA LEU A 303 -5.66 -11.37 -6.96
C LEU A 303 -5.70 -12.83 -6.49
N GLY A 304 -4.76 -13.63 -6.97
CA GLY A 304 -4.50 -14.95 -6.40
C GLY A 304 -3.79 -14.83 -5.05
N GLU A 305 -3.89 -15.88 -4.24
CA GLU A 305 -3.07 -16.00 -3.03
C GLU A 305 -1.58 -15.98 -3.39
N PHE A 306 -0.79 -15.20 -2.66
CA PHE A 306 0.65 -15.16 -2.87
C PHE A 306 1.28 -16.40 -2.27
N ALA A 307 2.06 -17.13 -3.06
CA ALA A 307 2.76 -18.31 -2.59
C ALA A 307 4.20 -18.32 -3.13
N ILE A 308 5.14 -18.70 -2.27
CA ILE A 308 6.53 -18.98 -2.65
C ILE A 308 6.80 -20.46 -2.39
N CYS A 309 7.33 -21.19 -3.38
CA CYS A 309 7.60 -22.62 -3.26
C CYS A 309 6.38 -23.46 -2.83
N GLY A 310 5.17 -23.05 -3.23
CA GLY A 310 3.91 -23.69 -2.84
C GLY A 310 3.50 -23.46 -1.38
N ILE A 311 4.22 -22.59 -0.66
CA ILE A 311 3.86 -22.15 0.69
C ILE A 311 3.06 -20.85 0.54
N PRO A 312 1.78 -20.84 0.93
CA PRO A 312 1.02 -19.61 0.94
C PRO A 312 1.56 -18.62 1.97
N LEU A 313 1.72 -17.37 1.55
CA LEU A 313 2.24 -16.26 2.36
C LEU A 313 1.15 -15.23 2.67
N GLY A 314 -0.09 -15.57 2.36
CA GLY A 314 -1.24 -14.69 2.40
C GLY A 314 -1.58 -14.14 1.02
N GLY A 315 -2.74 -13.54 0.89
CA GLY A 315 -3.06 -12.67 -0.23
C GLY A 315 -4.30 -13.04 -0.98
N GLY A 316 -4.41 -12.37 -2.13
CA GLY A 316 -5.53 -12.50 -3.01
C GLY A 316 -6.73 -11.67 -2.60
N GLY A 317 -7.78 -11.81 -3.40
CA GLY A 317 -9.02 -11.06 -3.27
C GLY A 317 -9.02 -9.76 -4.07
N ASN A 318 -9.91 -8.86 -3.70
CA ASN A 318 -10.06 -7.57 -4.35
C ASN A 318 -9.49 -6.45 -3.46
N GLN A 319 -8.39 -5.86 -3.92
CA GLN A 319 -7.71 -4.72 -3.33
C GLN A 319 -7.91 -3.43 -4.16
N ALA A 320 -8.71 -3.49 -5.23
CA ALA A 320 -9.13 -2.32 -5.97
C ALA A 320 -10.00 -1.43 -5.09
N ARG A 321 -9.86 -0.12 -5.26
CA ARG A 321 -10.53 0.88 -4.41
C ARG A 321 -11.47 1.75 -5.23
N ASN A 322 -12.52 2.24 -4.58
CA ASN A 322 -13.48 3.17 -5.17
C ASN A 322 -13.60 4.41 -4.29
N LEU A 323 -13.20 5.56 -4.81
CA LEU A 323 -13.29 6.82 -4.09
C LEU A 323 -14.74 7.35 -4.02
N ASP A 324 -15.65 6.84 -4.85
CA ASP A 324 -17.08 7.06 -4.65
C ASP A 324 -17.62 6.11 -3.58
N ASN A 325 -17.35 6.47 -2.32
CA ASN A 325 -17.77 5.73 -1.13
C ASN A 325 -18.24 6.68 -0.02
N ASP A 326 -18.85 6.13 1.03
CA ASP A 326 -19.36 6.83 2.20
C ASP A 326 -18.68 6.42 3.53
N TYR A 327 -17.45 5.88 3.47
CA TYR A 327 -16.70 5.49 4.65
C TYR A 327 -16.43 6.66 5.61
N THR A 328 -16.47 6.34 6.91
CA THR A 328 -16.47 7.29 8.03
C THR A 328 -15.40 6.94 9.07
N CYS A 329 -14.87 7.93 9.78
CA CYS A 329 -14.12 7.72 11.01
C CYS A 329 -15.01 7.93 12.25
N PRO A 330 -14.93 7.08 13.30
CA PRO A 330 -14.12 5.86 13.38
C PRO A 330 -14.72 4.66 12.66
N GLY A 331 -15.95 4.77 12.13
CA GLY A 331 -16.73 3.63 11.65
C GLY A 331 -15.90 2.61 10.89
N ASP A 332 -15.20 3.02 9.85
CA ASP A 332 -14.51 2.17 8.89
C ASP A 332 -12.98 2.10 9.09
N LEU A 333 -12.49 2.63 10.21
CA LEU A 333 -11.06 2.67 10.52
C LEU A 333 -10.54 1.28 10.92
N THR A 334 -9.42 0.86 10.34
CA THR A 334 -8.81 -0.47 10.52
C THR A 334 -7.37 -0.42 11.01
N ALA A 335 -6.72 0.75 10.95
CA ALA A 335 -5.27 0.91 11.10
C ALA A 335 -4.42 0.23 10.02
N GLU A 336 -5.02 -0.12 8.89
CA GLU A 336 -4.30 -0.49 7.66
C GLU A 336 -4.35 0.72 6.71
N VAL A 337 -3.20 1.19 6.25
CA VAL A 337 -3.09 2.51 5.59
C VAL A 337 -3.85 2.55 4.26
N HIS A 338 -3.87 1.47 3.48
CA HIS A 338 -4.58 1.46 2.20
C HIS A 338 -6.11 1.45 2.41
N ALA A 339 -6.61 0.68 3.37
CA ALA A 339 -8.01 0.64 3.74
C ALA A 339 -8.46 1.96 4.37
N ASP A 340 -7.64 2.53 5.25
CA ASP A 340 -7.93 3.80 5.91
C ASP A 340 -7.86 4.99 4.95
N SER A 341 -7.11 4.86 3.86
CA SER A 341 -7.02 5.88 2.82
C SER A 341 -8.38 6.20 2.19
N GLU A 342 -9.26 5.20 2.04
CA GLU A 342 -10.56 5.34 1.39
C GLU A 342 -11.51 6.28 2.13
N LEU A 343 -11.32 6.45 3.44
CA LEU A 343 -12.08 7.42 4.23
C LEU A 343 -11.78 8.85 3.75
N PHE A 344 -10.49 9.16 3.56
CA PHE A 344 -10.06 10.50 3.19
C PHE A 344 -10.14 10.72 1.68
N SER A 345 -9.71 9.78 0.85
CA SER A 345 -9.80 9.88 -0.62
C SER A 345 -11.26 9.96 -1.09
N GLY A 346 -12.19 9.30 -0.38
CA GLY A 346 -13.63 9.48 -0.64
C GLY A 346 -14.16 10.89 -0.33
N ALA A 347 -13.61 11.55 0.69
CA ALA A 347 -13.93 12.96 0.97
C ALA A 347 -13.35 13.89 -0.12
N LEU A 348 -12.15 13.59 -0.61
CA LEU A 348 -11.52 14.32 -1.72
C LEU A 348 -12.32 14.17 -3.01
N TRP A 349 -12.86 12.98 -3.29
CA TRP A 349 -13.73 12.77 -4.44
C TRP A 349 -15.06 13.54 -4.34
N GLN A 350 -15.69 13.58 -3.16
CA GLN A 350 -16.87 14.44 -2.93
C GLN A 350 -16.57 15.94 -3.10
N LEU A 351 -15.32 16.35 -2.86
CA LEU A 351 -14.85 17.71 -3.13
C LEU A 351 -14.68 17.95 -4.63
N ARG A 352 -14.14 16.96 -5.36
CA ARG A 352 -14.08 16.97 -6.83
C ARG A 352 -15.45 17.10 -7.48
N GLU A 353 -16.44 16.37 -7.00
CA GLU A 353 -17.82 16.49 -7.49
C GLU A 353 -18.44 17.86 -7.19
N LEU A 354 -18.05 18.49 -6.07
CA LEU A 354 -18.51 19.81 -5.69
C LEU A 354 -17.92 20.92 -6.57
N LEU A 355 -16.60 20.92 -6.75
CA LEU A 355 -15.86 22.02 -7.37
C LEU A 355 -15.60 21.80 -8.86
N GLY A 356 -15.68 20.56 -9.34
CA GLY A 356 -15.09 20.12 -10.59
C GLY A 356 -13.61 19.79 -10.45
N ALA A 357 -13.10 19.00 -11.40
CA ALA A 357 -11.74 18.45 -11.36
C ALA A 357 -10.65 19.51 -11.19
N GLU A 358 -10.64 20.53 -12.06
CA GLU A 358 -9.58 21.56 -12.07
C GLU A 358 -9.46 22.30 -10.74
N ASP A 359 -10.58 22.75 -10.17
CA ASP A 359 -10.58 23.54 -8.94
C ASP A 359 -10.35 22.66 -7.70
N ALA A 360 -10.86 21.43 -7.69
CA ALA A 360 -10.57 20.47 -6.62
C ALA A 360 -9.10 20.05 -6.60
N ASP A 361 -8.53 19.68 -7.74
CA ASP A 361 -7.12 19.29 -7.85
C ASP A 361 -6.20 20.39 -7.32
N ARG A 362 -6.50 21.66 -7.63
CA ARG A 362 -5.74 22.83 -7.13
C ARG A 362 -5.85 22.99 -5.62
N VAL A 363 -7.05 22.85 -5.04
CA VAL A 363 -7.26 22.93 -3.59
C VAL A 363 -6.55 21.80 -2.86
N ILE A 364 -6.71 20.58 -3.36
CA ILE A 364 -6.18 19.35 -2.76
C ILE A 364 -4.66 19.36 -2.82
N LEU A 365 -4.08 19.77 -3.96
CA LEU A 365 -2.65 19.91 -4.09
C LEU A 365 -2.08 20.99 -3.16
N ALA A 366 -2.74 22.16 -3.09
CA ALA A 366 -2.33 23.22 -2.19
C ALA A 366 -2.35 22.76 -0.72
N ALA A 367 -3.31 21.93 -0.34
CA ALA A 367 -3.42 21.36 1.00
C ALA A 367 -2.30 20.35 1.29
N VAL A 368 -2.14 19.31 0.45
CA VAL A 368 -1.17 18.22 0.71
C VAL A 368 0.26 18.76 0.82
N LEU A 369 0.62 19.77 0.04
CA LEU A 369 1.97 20.36 0.09
C LEU A 369 2.31 21.03 1.43
N THR A 370 1.32 21.36 2.26
CA THR A 370 1.51 21.90 3.61
C THR A 370 1.66 20.84 4.70
N LEU A 371 1.34 19.59 4.40
CA LEU A 371 1.32 18.50 5.37
C LEU A 371 2.72 17.96 5.66
N THR A 372 2.84 17.33 6.82
CA THR A 372 4.07 16.76 7.40
C THR A 372 3.86 15.31 7.81
N ASP A 373 4.93 14.61 8.21
CA ASP A 373 4.87 13.24 8.76
C ASP A 373 4.10 13.10 10.09
N THR A 374 3.58 14.20 10.64
CA THR A 374 2.74 14.21 11.85
C THR A 374 1.34 14.77 11.59
N SER A 375 0.94 14.88 10.32
CA SER A 375 -0.39 15.34 9.95
C SER A 375 -1.35 14.15 9.92
N ASP A 376 -2.46 14.26 10.65
CA ASP A 376 -3.55 13.29 10.65
C ASP A 376 -4.73 13.78 9.81
N PHE A 377 -5.84 13.02 9.80
CA PHE A 377 -7.05 13.39 9.07
C PHE A 377 -7.60 14.77 9.45
N THR A 378 -7.47 15.20 10.71
CA THR A 378 -7.95 16.52 11.13
C THR A 378 -7.09 17.60 10.49
N ALA A 379 -5.75 17.46 10.59
CA ALA A 379 -4.82 18.40 9.99
C ALA A 379 -4.99 18.50 8.47
N ALA A 380 -5.17 17.37 7.78
CA ALA A 380 -5.38 17.33 6.34
C ALA A 380 -6.74 17.93 5.92
N ALA A 381 -7.80 17.67 6.67
CA ALA A 381 -9.11 18.27 6.44
C ALA A 381 -9.04 19.80 6.62
N GLU A 382 -8.42 20.28 7.69
CA GLU A 382 -8.25 21.71 7.96
C GLU A 382 -7.43 22.40 6.87
N ALA A 383 -6.30 21.81 6.44
CA ALA A 383 -5.51 22.34 5.33
C ALA A 383 -6.31 22.44 4.02
N THR A 384 -7.16 21.44 3.75
CA THR A 384 -8.04 21.43 2.56
C THR A 384 -9.13 22.50 2.64
N ILE A 385 -9.73 22.67 3.82
CA ILE A 385 -10.75 23.71 4.07
C ILE A 385 -10.13 25.10 3.93
N ASP A 386 -8.95 25.33 4.50
CA ASP A 386 -8.24 26.60 4.42
C ASP A 386 -7.83 26.93 2.98
N ALA A 387 -7.36 25.94 2.21
CA ALA A 387 -7.07 26.09 0.79
C ALA A 387 -8.32 26.47 -0.01
N ALA A 388 -9.44 25.77 0.21
CA ALA A 388 -10.71 26.06 -0.44
C ALA A 388 -11.25 27.46 -0.08
N ALA A 389 -11.15 27.86 1.19
CA ALA A 389 -11.54 29.19 1.66
C ALA A 389 -10.72 30.30 1.00
N SER A 390 -9.40 30.09 0.91
CA SER A 390 -8.47 31.02 0.28
C SER A 390 -8.77 31.23 -1.20
N MET A 391 -9.15 30.17 -1.91
CA MET A 391 -9.41 30.20 -3.35
C MET A 391 -10.83 30.65 -3.72
N PHE A 392 -11.84 30.25 -2.94
CA PHE A 392 -13.25 30.38 -3.32
C PHE A 392 -14.16 31.05 -2.27
N GLY A 393 -13.63 31.37 -1.10
CA GLY A 393 -14.35 32.11 -0.05
C GLY A 393 -15.23 31.24 0.86
N ALA A 394 -15.92 31.91 1.79
CA ALA A 394 -16.57 31.28 2.95
C ALA A 394 -17.73 30.32 2.61
N GLU A 395 -18.41 30.49 1.48
CA GLU A 395 -19.49 29.59 1.08
C GLU A 395 -18.95 28.21 0.67
N VAL A 396 -17.84 28.18 -0.08
CA VAL A 396 -17.17 26.94 -0.43
C VAL A 396 -16.51 26.34 0.81
N GLU A 397 -15.84 27.15 1.63
CA GLU A 397 -15.28 26.70 2.93
C GLU A 397 -16.30 25.89 3.74
N ALA A 398 -17.51 26.42 3.91
CA ALA A 398 -18.57 25.75 4.67
C ALA A 398 -18.97 24.40 4.07
N GLN A 399 -19.08 24.31 2.74
CA GLN A 399 -19.45 23.08 2.03
C GLN A 399 -18.34 22.01 2.07
N VAL A 400 -17.07 22.43 2.03
CA VAL A 400 -15.93 21.52 2.21
C VAL A 400 -15.86 21.01 3.65
N ARG A 401 -16.01 21.93 4.62
CA ARG A 401 -16.02 21.58 6.05
C ARG A 401 -17.14 20.61 6.39
N GLU A 402 -18.33 20.80 5.83
CA GLU A 402 -19.46 19.89 6.01
C GLU A 402 -19.13 18.46 5.59
N ARG A 403 -18.49 18.26 4.42
CA ARG A 403 -18.11 16.92 3.92
C ARG A 403 -17.14 16.20 4.85
N PHE A 404 -16.06 16.88 5.28
CA PHE A 404 -15.12 16.29 6.24
C PHE A 404 -15.77 16.01 7.60
N THR A 405 -16.62 16.91 8.09
CA THR A 405 -17.32 16.74 9.37
C THR A 405 -18.31 15.57 9.31
N ALA A 406 -19.07 15.44 8.22
CA ALA A 406 -20.06 14.38 8.03
C ALA A 406 -19.42 12.98 8.03
N ARG A 407 -18.15 12.88 7.60
CA ARG A 407 -17.37 11.64 7.59
C ARG A 407 -16.55 11.42 8.87
N GLY A 408 -16.64 12.33 9.85
CA GLY A 408 -15.87 12.23 11.10
C GLY A 408 -14.36 12.42 10.92
N LEU A 409 -13.92 13.05 9.83
CA LEU A 409 -12.49 13.25 9.53
C LEU A 409 -11.88 14.42 10.31
N ILE A 410 -12.71 15.25 10.94
CA ILE A 410 -12.29 16.26 11.93
C ILE A 410 -12.60 15.71 13.32
N GLY A 411 -11.56 15.53 14.14
CA GLY A 411 -11.71 14.91 15.47
C GLY A 411 -11.96 13.40 15.42
N CYS A 412 -11.42 12.74 14.39
CA CYS A 412 -11.47 11.30 14.19
C CYS A 412 -11.10 10.54 15.48
N SER A 413 -12.07 9.84 16.06
CA SER A 413 -11.83 8.98 17.22
C SER A 413 -10.98 7.80 16.80
N ARG A 414 -10.02 7.39 17.64
CA ARG A 414 -9.27 6.13 17.46
C ARG A 414 -9.65 5.10 18.52
N VAL A 415 -10.90 5.17 18.97
CA VAL A 415 -11.55 4.17 19.83
C VAL A 415 -12.66 3.51 19.05
N LEU A 416 -12.58 2.19 18.92
CA LEU A 416 -13.53 1.35 18.20
C LEU A 416 -14.14 0.31 19.14
N PRO A 417 -15.38 -0.15 18.93
CA PRO A 417 -15.86 -1.37 19.56
C PRO A 417 -14.94 -2.56 19.28
N VAL A 418 -14.74 -3.44 20.27
CA VAL A 418 -13.84 -4.60 20.18
C VAL A 418 -14.17 -5.56 19.02
N ASP A 419 -15.43 -5.63 18.60
CA ASP A 419 -15.89 -6.44 17.47
C ASP A 419 -15.53 -5.84 16.10
N ARG A 420 -14.90 -4.65 16.07
CA ARG A 420 -14.30 -4.05 14.86
C ARG A 420 -12.83 -4.44 14.67
N ILE A 421 -12.22 -5.18 15.60
CA ILE A 421 -10.93 -5.81 15.32
C ILE A 421 -11.14 -6.83 14.19
N GLY A 422 -10.29 -6.81 13.15
CA GLY A 422 -10.50 -7.64 11.97
C GLY A 422 -11.49 -7.07 10.95
N LEU A 423 -11.91 -5.80 11.12
CA LEU A 423 -12.84 -5.15 10.20
C LEU A 423 -12.32 -5.23 8.76
N ARG A 424 -13.25 -5.50 7.82
CA ARG A 424 -12.96 -5.74 6.39
C ARG A 424 -12.06 -6.97 6.14
N GLY A 425 -11.93 -7.86 7.12
CA GLY A 425 -11.04 -9.03 7.03
C GLY A 425 -9.56 -8.66 7.17
N LEU A 426 -9.25 -7.46 7.66
CA LEU A 426 -7.89 -6.96 7.78
C LEU A 426 -7.38 -7.13 9.20
N ASP A 427 -6.24 -7.79 9.35
CA ASP A 427 -5.58 -7.91 10.63
C ASP A 427 -4.98 -6.57 11.06
N VAL A 428 -5.04 -6.27 12.36
CA VAL A 428 -4.48 -5.06 12.93
C VAL A 428 -3.00 -5.29 13.23
N ALA A 429 -2.14 -4.61 12.49
CA ALA A 429 -0.70 -4.66 12.73
C ALA A 429 -0.35 -4.03 14.09
N MET A 430 0.48 -4.73 14.87
CA MET A 430 1.01 -4.25 16.14
C MET A 430 2.53 -4.20 16.06
N PRO A 431 3.13 -3.00 16.03
CA PRO A 431 4.58 -2.86 15.92
C PRO A 431 5.28 -3.38 17.17
N SER A 432 6.54 -3.77 17.02
CA SER A 432 7.44 -4.15 18.10
C SER A 432 8.09 -2.91 18.74
N PRO A 433 8.51 -2.97 20.03
CA PRO A 433 9.41 -1.98 20.62
C PRO A 433 10.68 -1.72 19.81
N ASP A 434 11.13 -2.68 19.00
CA ASP A 434 12.35 -2.58 18.21
C ASP A 434 12.15 -1.88 16.84
N ASP A 435 10.91 -1.66 16.40
CA ASP A 435 10.59 -1.11 15.08
C ASP A 435 10.88 0.40 14.94
N PHE A 436 11.16 1.10 16.05
CA PHE A 436 11.27 2.56 16.09
C PHE A 436 12.55 3.13 15.42
N GLY A 437 13.43 2.29 14.88
CA GLY A 437 14.65 2.72 14.17
C GLY A 437 15.59 3.61 15.01
N GLY A 438 15.41 3.62 16.32
CA GLY A 438 15.95 4.62 17.25
C GLY A 438 15.49 4.37 18.68
N VAL A 439 15.32 5.44 19.48
CA VAL A 439 14.81 5.31 20.85
C VAL A 439 13.29 5.16 20.79
N ASN A 440 12.78 4.00 21.22
CA ASN A 440 11.35 3.79 21.43
C ASN A 440 10.81 4.85 22.41
N PRO A 441 9.87 5.72 22.00
CA PRO A 441 9.35 6.78 22.86
C PRO A 441 8.55 6.25 24.05
N TYR A 442 8.06 5.01 24.01
CA TYR A 442 7.32 4.35 25.10
C TYR A 442 8.21 3.53 26.04
N GLY A 443 9.50 3.39 25.74
CA GLY A 443 10.43 2.58 26.52
C GLY A 443 10.33 1.08 26.23
N GLU A 444 9.51 0.36 26.97
CA GLU A 444 9.50 -1.12 27.00
C GLU A 444 8.42 -1.77 26.11
N TYR A 445 7.45 -0.99 25.62
CA TYR A 445 6.35 -1.49 24.79
C TYR A 445 6.15 -0.60 23.57
N ALA A 446 5.34 -1.03 22.60
CA ALA A 446 4.80 -0.19 21.54
C ALA A 446 3.28 -0.09 21.72
N ALA A 447 2.73 1.13 21.81
CA ALA A 447 1.28 1.32 21.86
C ALA A 447 0.66 0.98 20.50
N GLY A 448 -0.51 0.34 20.47
CA GLY A 448 -1.25 0.12 19.24
C GLY A 448 -1.68 1.43 18.55
N TYR A 449 -2.05 1.33 17.27
CA TYR A 449 -2.59 2.45 16.49
C TYR A 449 -4.02 2.84 16.90
N LEU A 450 -4.74 1.88 17.48
CA LEU A 450 -6.14 1.98 17.89
C LEU A 450 -6.30 1.57 19.34
N GLN A 451 -7.36 2.09 19.95
CA GLN A 451 -7.90 1.64 21.22
C GLN A 451 -9.26 1.01 20.97
N TYR A 452 -9.70 0.19 21.91
CA TYR A 452 -10.94 -0.57 21.77
C TYR A 452 -11.84 -0.42 22.99
N SER A 453 -13.14 -0.54 22.81
CA SER A 453 -14.13 -0.48 23.88
C SER A 453 -14.94 -1.76 23.96
N VAL A 454 -15.24 -2.16 25.19
CA VAL A 454 -16.15 -3.27 25.52
C VAL A 454 -17.19 -2.77 26.52
N GLU A 455 -18.43 -3.22 26.38
CA GLU A 455 -19.49 -2.98 27.35
C GLU A 455 -19.46 -4.05 28.45
N VAL A 456 -19.20 -3.63 29.68
CA VAL A 456 -19.23 -4.48 30.87
C VAL A 456 -20.69 -4.63 31.32
N PRO A 457 -21.26 -5.86 31.34
CA PRO A 457 -22.65 -6.05 31.72
C PRO A 457 -22.86 -5.91 33.24
N GLU A 458 -24.10 -5.66 33.66
CA GLU A 458 -24.46 -5.59 35.06
C GLU A 458 -24.17 -6.93 35.78
N GLY A 459 -23.49 -6.85 36.92
CA GLY A 459 -23.14 -8.01 37.73
C GLY A 459 -21.92 -8.80 37.24
N ALA A 460 -21.21 -8.33 36.21
CA ALA A 460 -19.91 -8.90 35.85
C ALA A 460 -18.89 -8.66 36.98
N GLU A 461 -18.28 -9.75 37.44
CA GLU A 461 -17.19 -9.77 38.44
C GLU A 461 -15.83 -9.96 37.76
N GLN A 462 -15.82 -10.52 36.54
CA GLN A 462 -14.63 -10.74 35.72
C GLN A 462 -14.95 -10.45 34.25
N LEU A 463 -13.95 -9.92 33.54
CA LEU A 463 -13.94 -9.80 32.09
C LEU A 463 -12.65 -10.40 31.54
N THR A 464 -12.75 -11.29 30.57
CA THR A 464 -11.63 -11.94 29.89
C THR A 464 -11.64 -11.58 28.41
N LEU A 465 -10.48 -11.13 27.92
CA LEU A 465 -10.18 -10.98 26.50
C LEU A 465 -9.36 -12.18 26.05
N THR A 466 -9.75 -12.82 24.95
CA THR A 466 -8.97 -13.88 24.28
C THR A 466 -8.54 -13.40 22.90
N PHE A 467 -7.25 -13.43 22.62
CA PHE A 467 -6.65 -12.85 21.42
C PHE A 467 -6.39 -13.90 20.34
N GLU A 468 -6.86 -13.62 19.14
CA GLU A 468 -6.59 -14.40 17.93
C GLU A 468 -5.58 -13.65 17.06
N PHE A 469 -4.33 -14.07 17.08
CA PHE A 469 -3.27 -13.52 16.23
C PHE A 469 -3.24 -14.24 14.88
N ALA A 470 -2.98 -13.49 13.82
CA ALA A 470 -2.80 -14.03 12.49
C ALA A 470 -1.65 -15.05 12.48
N THR A 471 -1.88 -16.19 11.82
CA THR A 471 -0.85 -17.22 11.64
C THR A 471 -0.32 -17.16 10.22
N GLY A 472 0.95 -16.74 10.07
CA GLY A 472 1.61 -16.71 8.76
C GLY A 472 1.76 -15.31 8.19
N GLY A 473 2.96 -15.04 7.70
CA GLY A 473 3.39 -13.80 7.08
C GLY A 473 4.87 -13.94 6.75
N LEU A 474 5.37 -13.16 5.78
CA LEU A 474 6.77 -13.26 5.36
C LEU A 474 7.75 -13.09 6.53
N GLY A 475 7.40 -12.36 7.60
CA GLY A 475 8.23 -12.26 8.81
C GLY A 475 8.67 -13.60 9.42
N GLY A 476 7.82 -14.64 9.36
CA GLY A 476 8.18 -16.00 9.83
C GLY A 476 9.02 -16.81 8.84
N LEU A 477 9.00 -16.43 7.56
CA LEU A 477 9.82 -17.08 6.51
C LEU A 477 11.15 -16.34 6.29
N LEU A 478 11.28 -15.05 6.66
CA LEU A 478 12.36 -14.16 6.20
C LEU A 478 13.42 -13.78 7.25
N GLY A 479 13.53 -14.48 8.38
CA GLY A 479 14.69 -14.31 9.26
C GLY A 479 14.46 -14.47 10.75
N GLY A 480 13.24 -14.79 11.20
CA GLY A 480 13.00 -15.26 12.55
C GLY A 480 12.62 -16.73 12.52
N GLY A 481 13.58 -17.66 12.44
CA GLY A 481 13.33 -19.12 12.47
C GLY A 481 12.71 -19.65 13.79
N GLY A 482 12.04 -18.80 14.56
CA GLY A 482 11.30 -19.11 15.77
C GLY A 482 9.83 -18.68 15.63
N THR A 483 8.95 -19.33 16.39
CA THR A 483 7.61 -18.79 16.64
C THR A 483 7.78 -17.37 17.20
N PRO A 484 7.11 -16.34 16.63
CA PRO A 484 7.23 -14.98 17.14
C PRO A 484 6.91 -14.96 18.62
N ASN A 485 7.71 -14.22 19.39
CA ASN A 485 7.46 -13.99 20.80
C ASN A 485 6.26 -13.06 20.94
N ILE A 486 5.08 -13.66 21.02
CA ILE A 486 3.83 -12.92 21.22
C ILE A 486 3.72 -12.52 22.70
N ALA A 487 3.97 -11.25 22.99
CA ALA A 487 3.83 -10.66 24.31
C ALA A 487 3.09 -9.33 24.21
N VAL A 488 1.90 -9.26 24.81
CA VAL A 488 1.02 -8.09 24.74
C VAL A 488 0.49 -7.81 26.14
N ASP A 489 0.62 -6.57 26.58
CA ASP A 489 -0.02 -6.07 27.78
C ASP A 489 -1.27 -5.28 27.39
N VAL A 490 -2.30 -5.30 28.24
CA VAL A 490 -3.54 -4.59 27.98
C VAL A 490 -3.75 -3.53 29.05
N ALA A 491 -3.79 -2.28 28.61
CA ALA A 491 -4.01 -1.12 29.43
C ALA A 491 -5.49 -0.77 29.42
N PHE A 492 -6.15 -0.82 30.58
CA PHE A 492 -7.59 -0.58 30.74
C PHE A 492 -7.87 0.76 31.40
N ARG A 493 -8.98 1.37 30.99
CA ARG A 493 -9.58 2.55 31.60
C ARG A 493 -11.08 2.41 31.69
N GLN A 494 -11.63 2.58 32.88
CA GLN A 494 -13.07 2.55 33.10
C GLN A 494 -13.75 3.79 32.50
N GLY A 495 -14.88 3.59 31.82
CA GLY A 495 -15.65 4.63 31.15
C GLY A 495 -15.42 4.67 29.63
N ALA A 496 -16.10 5.59 28.96
CA ALA A 496 -16.04 5.76 27.50
C ALA A 496 -14.88 6.66 27.03
N ALA A 497 -14.16 7.29 27.95
CA ALA A 497 -13.07 8.18 27.59
C ALA A 497 -11.88 7.34 27.08
N PRO A 498 -11.22 7.75 25.98
CA PRO A 498 -10.02 7.06 25.53
C PRO A 498 -8.90 7.16 26.58
N LEU A 499 -7.99 6.20 26.55
CA LEU A 499 -6.70 6.33 27.23
C LEU A 499 -5.93 7.50 26.61
N THR A 500 -5.19 8.22 27.47
CA THR A 500 -4.28 9.27 27.05
C THR A 500 -2.83 8.91 27.36
N TYR A 501 -1.93 9.27 26.45
CA TYR A 501 -0.50 9.03 26.56
C TYR A 501 0.24 10.35 26.74
N ALA A 502 1.12 10.40 27.73
CA ALA A 502 1.90 11.60 28.02
C ALA A 502 3.33 11.25 28.45
N VAL A 503 4.26 12.19 28.26
CA VAL A 503 5.65 12.02 28.71
C VAL A 503 5.71 12.03 30.24
N ALA A 504 6.09 10.89 30.83
CA ALA A 504 6.33 10.69 32.24
C ALA A 504 7.77 10.15 32.44
N GLY A 505 8.64 10.94 33.09
CA GLY A 505 10.01 10.49 33.37
C GLY A 505 10.91 10.32 32.14
N GLY A 506 10.54 10.90 31.00
CA GLY A 506 11.30 10.81 29.74
C GLY A 506 10.84 9.68 28.80
N VAL A 507 9.83 8.91 29.19
CA VAL A 507 9.12 7.92 28.36
C VAL A 507 7.65 8.29 28.27
N ILE A 508 6.96 7.86 27.23
CA ILE A 508 5.51 8.01 27.08
C ILE A 508 4.82 6.90 27.88
N ALA A 509 3.90 7.28 28.79
CA ALA A 509 3.10 6.36 29.59
C ALA A 509 1.60 6.68 29.44
N SER A 510 0.76 5.66 29.50
CA SER A 510 -0.70 5.81 29.50
C SER A 510 -1.26 6.19 30.87
N ASP A 511 -2.39 6.89 30.89
CA ASP A 511 -3.20 7.15 32.10
C ASP A 511 -4.17 6.00 32.47
N ALA A 512 -3.84 4.78 32.05
CA ALA A 512 -4.61 3.57 32.34
C ALA A 512 -4.81 3.38 33.84
N ASP A 513 -5.99 2.87 34.22
CA ASP A 513 -6.30 2.52 35.60
C ASP A 513 -5.58 1.24 36.03
N VAL A 514 -5.36 0.32 35.08
CA VAL A 514 -4.59 -0.91 35.26
C VAL A 514 -3.96 -1.34 33.94
N VAL A 515 -2.75 -1.93 34.01
CA VAL A 515 -2.12 -2.63 32.88
C VAL A 515 -1.93 -4.08 33.30
N VAL A 516 -2.42 -5.02 32.48
CA VAL A 516 -2.38 -6.46 32.77
C VAL A 516 -1.66 -7.19 31.63
N ALA A 517 -0.62 -7.95 31.99
CA ALA A 517 0.10 -8.78 31.03
C ALA A 517 -0.76 -9.96 30.55
N MET A 518 -0.69 -10.25 29.25
CA MET A 518 -1.33 -11.42 28.66
C MET A 518 -0.69 -12.72 29.14
N ASP A 519 -1.52 -13.71 29.49
CA ASP A 519 -1.10 -15.09 29.64
C ASP A 519 -0.69 -15.62 28.25
N PRO A 520 0.61 -15.88 27.99
CA PRO A 520 1.09 -16.21 26.65
C PRO A 520 0.66 -17.62 26.20
N GLU A 521 0.35 -18.52 27.14
CA GLU A 521 -0.10 -19.88 26.79
C GLU A 521 -1.55 -19.89 26.32
N LYS A 522 -2.40 -19.09 26.98
CA LYS A 522 -3.83 -18.99 26.65
C LYS A 522 -4.14 -17.88 25.67
N LYS A 523 -3.22 -16.93 25.48
CA LYS A 523 -3.45 -15.65 24.78
C LYS A 523 -4.64 -14.91 25.39
N GLN A 524 -4.64 -14.77 26.72
CA GLN A 524 -5.76 -14.21 27.47
C GLN A 524 -5.33 -13.13 28.46
N VAL A 525 -6.19 -12.13 28.63
CA VAL A 525 -6.11 -11.17 29.75
C VAL A 525 -7.43 -11.17 30.50
N THR A 526 -7.37 -11.32 31.81
CA THR A 526 -8.55 -11.22 32.69
C THR A 526 -8.39 -10.04 33.65
N VAL A 527 -9.40 -9.18 33.69
CA VAL A 527 -9.53 -8.12 34.70
C VAL A 527 -10.69 -8.42 35.64
N SER A 528 -10.48 -8.12 36.92
CA SER A 528 -11.46 -8.33 37.98
C SER A 528 -11.18 -7.43 39.18
N GLY A 529 -12.23 -7.04 39.89
CA GLY A 529 -12.12 -6.19 41.07
C GLY A 529 -13.14 -5.06 41.09
N SER A 530 -13.05 -4.25 42.14
CA SER A 530 -14.03 -3.21 42.46
C SER A 530 -14.11 -2.06 41.45
N CYS A 531 -13.14 -1.94 40.54
CA CYS A 531 -13.15 -0.96 39.46
C CYS A 531 -13.81 -1.46 38.18
N LEU A 532 -14.02 -2.78 38.02
CA LEU A 532 -14.79 -3.32 36.91
C LEU A 532 -16.28 -3.07 37.17
N VAL A 533 -16.79 -1.93 36.71
CA VAL A 533 -18.19 -1.54 36.91
C VAL A 533 -18.99 -1.58 35.60
N PRO A 534 -20.31 -1.75 35.66
CA PRO A 534 -21.14 -1.83 34.45
C PRO A 534 -21.02 -0.58 33.57
N GLY A 535 -20.97 -0.80 32.26
CA GLY A 535 -20.81 0.23 31.24
C GLY A 535 -19.50 0.10 30.45
N PRO A 536 -19.11 1.14 29.70
CA PRO A 536 -17.96 1.07 28.80
C PRO A 536 -16.66 0.93 29.57
N LEU A 537 -15.79 0.08 29.05
CA LEU A 537 -14.41 -0.11 29.46
C LEU A 537 -13.54 -0.01 28.21
N VAL A 538 -12.69 1.02 28.14
CA VAL A 538 -11.75 1.21 27.04
C VAL A 538 -10.44 0.50 27.37
N PHE A 539 -9.81 -0.10 26.37
CA PHE A 539 -8.49 -0.68 26.48
C PHE A 539 -7.60 -0.37 25.29
N ALA A 540 -6.30 -0.36 25.52
CA ALA A 540 -5.27 -0.25 24.49
C ALA A 540 -4.31 -1.43 24.59
N LEU A 541 -3.80 -1.86 23.45
CA LEU A 541 -2.81 -2.94 23.37
C LEU A 541 -1.41 -2.36 23.40
N HIS A 542 -0.57 -2.87 24.29
CA HIS A 542 0.84 -2.52 24.45
C HIS A 542 1.68 -3.74 24.07
N ASN A 543 2.25 -3.74 22.86
CA ASN A 543 3.08 -4.86 22.41
C ASN A 543 4.46 -4.78 23.07
N THR A 544 4.84 -5.84 23.80
CA THR A 544 6.15 -5.97 24.46
C THR A 544 7.03 -7.03 23.78
N GLY A 545 6.50 -7.69 22.75
CA GLY A 545 7.17 -8.75 22.01
C GLY A 545 7.56 -8.38 20.59
N ASP A 546 7.57 -9.39 19.73
CA ASP A 546 7.82 -9.22 18.29
C ASP A 546 6.64 -8.52 17.62
N ALA A 547 6.85 -7.99 16.41
CA ALA A 547 5.76 -7.46 15.60
C ALA A 547 4.79 -8.59 15.25
N VAL A 548 3.49 -8.35 15.47
CA VAL A 548 2.42 -9.34 15.25
C VAL A 548 1.20 -8.68 14.64
N SER A 549 0.34 -9.47 14.00
CA SER A 549 -0.95 -9.00 13.50
C SER A 549 -2.09 -9.65 14.28
N LEU A 550 -3.08 -8.85 14.69
CA LEU A 550 -4.23 -9.27 15.46
C LEU A 550 -5.46 -9.41 14.56
N HIS A 551 -6.04 -10.61 14.51
CA HIS A 551 -7.21 -10.92 13.69
C HIS A 551 -8.51 -10.59 14.41
N ALA A 552 -8.66 -11.03 15.67
CA ALA A 552 -9.88 -10.87 16.45
C ALA A 552 -9.62 -10.91 17.95
N VAL A 553 -10.59 -10.42 18.74
CA VAL A 553 -10.61 -10.57 20.19
C VAL A 553 -11.98 -11.04 20.65
N ALA A 554 -12.03 -12.19 21.31
CA ALA A 554 -13.25 -12.68 21.96
C ALA A 554 -13.35 -12.11 23.38
N VAL A 555 -14.56 -11.71 23.76
CA VAL A 555 -14.87 -11.16 25.09
C VAL A 555 -15.78 -12.11 25.85
N GLU A 556 -15.38 -12.45 27.07
CA GLU A 556 -16.18 -13.23 28.01
C GLU A 556 -16.31 -12.50 29.34
N THR A 557 -17.48 -12.60 29.99
CA THR A 557 -17.71 -12.03 31.32
C THR A 557 -18.35 -13.06 32.23
N THR A 558 -18.00 -13.06 33.51
CA THR A 558 -18.60 -13.97 34.50
C THR A 558 -19.10 -13.20 35.72
N THR A 559 -20.06 -13.79 36.43
CA THR A 559 -20.55 -13.28 37.72
C THR A 559 -19.87 -13.96 38.91
N GLU A 560 -18.83 -14.76 38.65
CA GLU A 560 -18.09 -15.45 39.71
C GLU A 560 -16.99 -14.55 40.24
N THR A 561 -16.91 -14.37 41.56
CA THR A 561 -15.89 -13.54 42.18
C THR A 561 -14.49 -14.09 41.88
N ALA A 562 -13.59 -13.23 41.39
CA ALA A 562 -12.20 -13.62 41.15
C ALA A 562 -11.49 -13.95 42.47
N PRO A 563 -10.67 -15.02 42.50
CA PRO A 563 -9.89 -15.35 43.69
C PRO A 563 -8.80 -14.33 44.01
N THR A 564 -8.34 -13.54 43.03
CA THR A 564 -7.32 -12.50 43.22
C THR A 564 -7.62 -11.32 42.29
N PRO A 565 -8.31 -10.27 42.79
CA PRO A 565 -8.57 -9.06 42.02
C PRO A 565 -7.28 -8.37 41.58
N ASN A 566 -7.29 -7.80 40.38
CA ASN A 566 -6.17 -7.04 39.81
C ASN A 566 -6.59 -5.62 39.38
N PHE A 567 -7.87 -5.27 39.53
CA PHE A 567 -8.43 -3.98 39.13
C PHE A 567 -9.24 -3.34 40.27
N ASP A 568 -8.53 -2.87 41.32
CA ASP A 568 -9.13 -2.29 42.53
C ASP A 568 -8.77 -0.80 42.77
N SER A 569 -7.81 -0.26 42.01
CA SER A 569 -7.31 1.11 42.19
C SER A 569 -7.51 1.95 40.93
N CYS A 570 -8.71 2.51 40.77
CA CYS A 570 -9.05 3.44 39.70
C CYS A 570 -9.28 4.86 40.27
N PRO A 571 -8.86 5.93 39.57
CA PRO A 571 -9.25 7.29 39.89
C PRO A 571 -10.77 7.42 39.69
N ARG A 572 -11.50 7.68 40.77
CA ARG A 572 -12.94 7.98 40.72
C ARG A 572 -13.23 9.41 40.31
#